data_AF-A0A4R6QK87-F1
#
_entry.id   AF-A0A4R6QK87-F1
#
_cell.length_a   1.000
_cell.length_b   1.000
_cell.length_c   1.000
_cell.angle_alpha   90.00
_cell.angle_beta   90.00
_cell.angle_gamma   90.00
#
_symmetry.space_group_name_H-M   'P 1'
#
loop_
_entity.id
_entity.type
_entity.pdbx_description
1 polymer ?
#
loop_
_entity_poly.entity_id
_entity_poly.type
_entity_poly.pdbx_seq_one_letter_code
_entity_poly.pdbx_strand_id
1 'polypeptide(L)'
;MKRLLPLITAALMLPLGLQAQTTPSKPAPKPAAKAQKAAAPEAAAPAKTPLMTRDELRACMKQVEVNDTEAKAINAAQALRNQERDELLKSEEALKQVIKERAAALAALNQERADMLKAGEDLKVKLPTVKKEEAEVMIAAYNAQAAAFDVKADTYNKSGGAIKEQTAAREVRVDKYNQGKDALVARAEAHNRSVEAWKTNCADRRYDEADEIAIKAGK
;
A
#
# COMPACT_ATOMS: atom_id res chain seq x y z
N MET A 1 -31.05 -20.53 -6.42
CA MET A 1 -30.73 -19.33 -7.21
C MET A 1 -29.28 -19.46 -7.67
N LYS A 2 -29.06 -19.50 -9.00
CA LYS A 2 -27.74 -19.62 -9.63
C LYS A 2 -26.97 -18.32 -9.43
N ARG A 3 -25.75 -18.34 -8.89
CA ARG A 3 -24.82 -17.20 -8.95
C ARG A 3 -23.52 -17.66 -9.59
N LEU A 4 -23.33 -17.18 -10.81
CA LEU A 4 -22.10 -17.22 -11.59
C LEU A 4 -21.06 -16.33 -10.91
N LEU A 5 -19.89 -16.89 -10.59
CA LEU A 5 -18.67 -16.14 -10.30
C LEU A 5 -17.91 -15.93 -11.63
N PRO A 6 -17.56 -14.70 -12.02
CA PRO A 6 -16.53 -14.50 -13.03
C PRO A 6 -15.14 -14.56 -12.37
N LEU A 7 -14.35 -15.56 -12.75
CA LEU A 7 -12.89 -15.54 -12.60
C LEU A 7 -12.32 -14.43 -13.48
N ILE A 8 -11.65 -13.45 -12.87
CA ILE A 8 -10.74 -12.54 -13.58
C ILE A 8 -9.32 -12.89 -13.11
N THR A 9 -8.67 -13.80 -13.84
CA THR A 9 -7.23 -14.02 -13.79
C THR A 9 -6.56 -12.98 -14.69
N ALA A 10 -6.00 -11.93 -14.09
CA ALA A 10 -5.06 -11.04 -14.77
C ALA A 10 -3.67 -11.70 -14.77
N ALA A 11 -3.35 -12.39 -15.86
CA ALA A 11 -2.01 -12.87 -16.14
C ALA A 11 -1.14 -11.69 -16.62
N LEU A 12 -0.24 -11.21 -15.77
CA LEU A 12 0.82 -10.29 -16.17
C LEU A 12 1.89 -11.10 -16.92
N MET A 13 1.92 -10.94 -18.24
CA MET A 13 2.99 -11.45 -19.11
C MET A 13 4.26 -10.59 -18.91
N LEU A 14 5.34 -11.20 -18.44
CA LEU A 14 6.71 -10.67 -18.59
C LEU A 14 7.19 -10.92 -20.03
N PRO A 15 7.64 -9.92 -20.79
CA PRO A 15 8.45 -10.18 -21.98
C PRO A 15 9.92 -10.45 -21.57
N LEU A 16 10.32 -11.72 -21.62
CA LEU A 16 11.72 -12.11 -21.71
C LEU A 16 12.29 -11.67 -23.08
N GLY A 17 13.55 -11.25 -23.06
CA GLY A 17 14.23 -10.53 -24.13
C GLY A 17 14.32 -11.26 -25.48
N LEU A 18 14.14 -10.48 -26.54
CA LEU A 18 14.65 -10.80 -27.87
C LEU A 18 16.11 -10.35 -27.98
N GLN A 19 17.02 -11.30 -28.13
CA GLN A 19 18.33 -11.04 -28.71
C GLN A 19 18.19 -10.98 -30.24
N ALA A 20 18.36 -9.81 -30.83
CA ALA A 20 18.54 -9.68 -32.27
C ALA A 20 20.02 -9.93 -32.60
N GLN A 21 20.29 -11.10 -33.20
CA GLN A 21 21.52 -11.37 -33.94
C GLN A 21 21.45 -10.65 -35.28
N THR A 22 22.36 -9.70 -35.54
CA THR A 22 22.64 -9.20 -36.88
C THR A 22 24.03 -9.67 -37.31
N THR A 23 24.06 -10.50 -38.35
CA THR A 23 25.27 -10.94 -39.05
C THR A 23 25.95 -9.77 -39.78
N PRO A 24 27.28 -9.85 -40.02
CA PRO A 24 28.04 -8.77 -40.62
C PRO A 24 27.93 -8.77 -42.15
N SER A 25 27.33 -7.73 -42.72
CA SER A 25 27.38 -7.48 -44.17
C SER A 25 28.66 -6.74 -44.55
N LYS A 26 29.45 -7.42 -45.37
CA LYS A 26 30.68 -6.97 -46.05
C LYS A 26 30.47 -5.68 -46.86
N PRO A 27 31.34 -4.66 -46.77
CA PRO A 27 31.27 -3.49 -47.65
C PRO A 27 31.94 -3.79 -49.01
N ALA A 28 31.24 -3.46 -50.09
CA ALA A 28 31.79 -3.40 -51.45
C ALA A 28 32.49 -2.03 -51.69
N PRO A 29 33.52 -1.97 -52.57
CA PRO A 29 34.38 -0.80 -52.70
C PRO A 29 33.73 0.33 -53.52
N LYS A 30 34.01 1.57 -53.10
CA LYS A 30 33.58 2.82 -53.74
C LYS A 30 34.60 3.21 -54.84
N PRO A 31 34.19 3.60 -56.06
CA PRO A 31 35.09 4.23 -57.00
C PRO A 31 35.34 5.70 -56.63
N ALA A 32 36.60 6.12 -56.81
CA ALA A 32 37.08 7.47 -56.56
C ALA A 32 36.51 8.48 -57.59
N ALA A 33 36.10 9.65 -57.11
CA ALA A 33 35.91 10.84 -57.94
C ALA A 33 36.44 12.08 -57.20
N LYS A 34 37.06 12.95 -58.00
CA LYS A 34 37.98 14.05 -57.66
C LYS A 34 37.36 15.17 -56.83
N ALA A 35 38.27 15.87 -56.16
CA ALA A 35 38.11 17.07 -55.36
C ALA A 35 37.35 18.22 -56.03
N GLN A 36 36.51 18.90 -55.25
CA GLN A 36 36.39 20.36 -55.27
C GLN A 36 36.32 20.88 -53.83
N LYS A 37 37.28 21.75 -53.50
CA LYS A 37 37.39 22.47 -52.25
C LYS A 37 36.41 23.64 -52.31
N ALA A 38 35.22 23.47 -51.74
CA ALA A 38 34.32 24.58 -51.41
C ALA A 38 34.57 24.98 -49.95
N ALA A 39 34.87 26.25 -49.71
CA ALA A 39 35.01 26.80 -48.38
C ALA A 39 33.70 26.61 -47.62
N ALA A 40 33.78 25.94 -46.46
CA ALA A 40 32.67 25.87 -45.53
C ALA A 40 32.37 27.29 -45.01
N PRO A 41 31.09 27.72 -44.94
CA PRO A 41 30.76 28.94 -44.22
C PRO A 41 31.15 28.73 -42.76
N GLU A 42 31.89 29.69 -42.24
CA GLU A 42 32.28 29.81 -40.85
C GLU A 42 31.04 29.66 -39.97
N ALA A 43 31.01 28.60 -39.14
CA ALA A 43 29.93 28.39 -38.20
C ALA A 43 29.88 29.59 -37.27
N ALA A 44 28.82 30.38 -37.37
CA ALA A 44 28.55 31.47 -36.44
C ALA A 44 28.63 30.93 -35.00
N ALA A 45 29.48 31.55 -34.19
CA ALA A 45 29.57 31.24 -32.77
C ALA A 45 28.16 31.25 -32.15
N PRO A 46 27.82 30.28 -31.27
CA PRO A 46 26.52 30.28 -30.61
C PRO A 46 26.33 31.63 -29.92
N ALA A 47 25.23 32.31 -30.24
CA ALA A 47 24.86 33.56 -29.60
C ALA A 47 24.90 33.35 -28.08
N LYS A 48 25.72 34.13 -27.37
CA LYS A 48 25.87 34.03 -25.91
C LYS A 48 24.50 34.24 -25.29
N THR A 49 23.92 33.20 -24.71
CA THR A 49 22.69 33.29 -23.92
C THR A 49 22.92 34.37 -22.84
N PRO A 50 22.04 35.38 -22.74
CA PRO A 50 22.20 36.44 -21.74
C PRO A 50 22.32 35.86 -20.33
N LEU A 51 23.16 36.49 -19.49
CA LEU A 51 23.19 36.18 -18.06
C LEU A 51 21.80 36.40 -17.47
N MET A 52 21.45 35.54 -16.51
CA MET A 52 20.27 35.72 -15.70
C MET A 52 20.36 37.03 -14.91
N THR A 53 19.27 37.77 -14.89
CA THR A 53 19.13 38.96 -14.04
C THR A 53 19.03 38.55 -12.56
N ARG A 54 19.38 39.47 -11.66
CA ARG A 54 19.24 39.26 -10.22
C ARG A 54 17.84 38.78 -9.78
N ASP A 55 16.78 39.30 -10.39
CA ASP A 55 15.41 38.91 -10.03
C ASP A 55 15.06 37.49 -10.54
N GLU A 56 15.51 37.13 -11.74
CA GLU A 56 15.40 35.76 -12.24
C GLU A 56 16.20 34.78 -11.36
N LEU A 57 17.42 35.17 -10.92
CA LEU A 57 18.25 34.35 -10.03
C LEU A 57 17.57 34.13 -8.68
N ARG A 58 16.98 35.19 -8.11
CA ARG A 58 16.21 35.09 -6.86
C ARG A 58 15.01 34.15 -7.02
N ALA A 59 14.30 34.23 -8.15
CA ALA A 59 13.19 33.33 -8.44
C ALA A 59 13.66 31.87 -8.57
N CYS A 60 14.78 31.63 -9.25
CA CYS A 60 15.38 30.30 -9.39
C CYS A 60 15.84 29.70 -8.05
N MET A 61 16.46 30.49 -7.19
CA MET A 61 16.85 30.06 -5.83
C MET A 61 15.63 29.73 -4.97
N LYS A 62 14.59 30.55 -5.01
CA LYS A 62 13.33 30.28 -4.31
C LYS A 62 12.65 29.00 -4.82
N GLN A 63 12.68 28.77 -6.12
CA GLN A 63 12.04 27.59 -6.71
C GLN A 63 12.75 26.28 -6.32
N VAL A 64 14.08 26.28 -6.18
CA VAL A 64 14.79 25.08 -5.69
C VAL A 64 14.47 24.81 -4.22
N GLU A 65 14.35 25.84 -3.37
CA GLU A 65 13.91 25.68 -1.98
C GLU A 65 12.50 25.09 -1.87
N VAL A 66 11.58 25.55 -2.72
CA VAL A 66 10.22 24.99 -2.83
C VAL A 66 10.28 23.53 -3.27
N ASN A 67 11.08 23.21 -4.29
CA ASN A 67 11.26 21.84 -4.77
C ASN A 67 11.83 20.93 -3.67
N ASP A 68 12.87 21.36 -2.95
CA ASP A 68 13.48 20.57 -1.87
C ASP A 68 12.52 20.33 -0.71
N THR A 69 11.74 21.35 -0.35
CA THR A 69 10.71 21.24 0.68
C THR A 69 9.62 20.24 0.26
N GLU A 70 9.19 20.32 -0.99
CA GLU A 70 8.18 19.41 -1.54
C GLU A 70 8.69 17.97 -1.65
N ALA A 71 9.94 17.77 -2.07
CA ALA A 71 10.58 16.45 -2.10
C ALA A 71 10.61 15.81 -0.71
N LYS A 72 10.99 16.57 0.33
CA LYS A 72 10.95 16.11 1.73
C LYS A 72 9.53 15.74 2.15
N ALA A 73 8.54 16.55 1.80
CA ALA A 73 7.14 16.30 2.14
C ALA A 73 6.58 15.04 1.44
N ILE A 74 6.93 14.81 0.17
CA ILE A 74 6.57 13.59 -0.57
C ILE A 74 7.21 12.37 0.08
N ASN A 75 8.50 12.42 0.42
CA ASN A 75 9.19 11.31 1.08
C ASN A 75 8.59 11.00 2.46
N ALA A 76 8.26 12.02 3.25
CA ALA A 76 7.59 11.84 4.53
C ALA A 76 6.19 11.20 4.34
N ALA A 77 5.43 11.64 3.33
CA ALA A 77 4.13 11.04 3.01
C ALA A 77 4.26 9.57 2.55
N GLN A 78 5.29 9.24 1.77
CA GLN A 78 5.58 7.85 1.39
C GLN A 78 5.90 6.98 2.62
N ALA A 79 6.73 7.48 3.55
CA ALA A 79 7.06 6.77 4.78
C ALA A 79 5.82 6.49 5.64
N LEU A 80 4.95 7.48 5.83
CA LEU A 80 3.69 7.31 6.56
C LEU A 80 2.76 6.30 5.88
N ARG A 81 2.68 6.31 4.55
CA ARG A 81 1.90 5.29 3.82
C ARG A 81 2.47 3.89 3.99
N ASN A 82 3.79 3.73 3.99
CA ASN A 82 4.40 2.42 4.22
C ASN A 82 4.09 1.90 5.63
N GLN A 83 4.11 2.78 6.64
CA GLN A 83 3.68 2.43 8.00
C GLN A 83 2.21 1.99 8.04
N GLU A 84 1.31 2.76 7.43
CA GLU A 84 -0.12 2.42 7.35
C GLU A 84 -0.35 1.07 6.65
N ARG A 85 0.38 0.80 5.55
CA ARG A 85 0.33 -0.50 4.87
C ARG A 85 0.71 -1.63 5.83
N ASP A 86 1.81 -1.48 6.56
CA ASP A 86 2.30 -2.51 7.47
C ASP A 86 1.31 -2.75 8.63
N GLU A 87 0.66 -1.69 9.12
CA GLU A 87 -0.42 -1.79 10.10
C GLU A 87 -1.67 -2.47 9.53
N LEU A 88 -2.06 -2.17 8.30
CA LEU A 88 -3.18 -2.82 7.63
C LEU A 88 -2.95 -4.31 7.44
N LEU A 89 -1.73 -4.72 7.08
CA LEU A 89 -1.34 -6.13 7.01
C LEU A 89 -1.38 -6.81 8.37
N LYS A 90 -0.85 -6.18 9.43
CA LYS A 90 -0.94 -6.71 10.80
C LYS A 90 -2.39 -6.87 11.26
N SER A 91 -3.23 -5.88 10.98
CA SER A 91 -4.66 -5.93 11.32
C SER A 91 -5.41 -7.02 10.56
N GLU A 92 -5.02 -7.32 9.32
CA GLU A 92 -5.58 -8.39 8.53
C GLU A 92 -5.26 -9.76 9.13
N GLU A 93 -4.00 -9.99 9.47
CA GLU A 93 -3.57 -11.25 10.09
C GLU A 93 -4.20 -11.45 11.47
N ALA A 94 -4.30 -10.38 12.27
CA ALA A 94 -5.03 -10.41 13.53
C ALA A 94 -6.51 -10.78 13.32
N LEU A 95 -7.18 -10.17 12.34
CA LEU A 95 -8.58 -10.47 12.03
C LEU A 95 -8.77 -11.92 11.55
N LYS A 96 -7.88 -12.42 10.68
CA LYS A 96 -7.89 -13.83 10.25
C LYS A 96 -7.75 -14.78 11.43
N GLN A 97 -6.84 -14.49 12.36
CA GLN A 97 -6.62 -15.29 13.55
C GLN A 97 -7.88 -15.30 14.44
N VAL A 98 -8.48 -14.14 14.69
CA VAL A 98 -9.74 -14.04 15.45
C VAL A 98 -10.87 -14.82 14.78
N ILE A 99 -11.01 -14.75 13.45
CA ILE A 99 -12.02 -15.52 12.70
C ILE A 99 -11.78 -17.03 12.85
N LYS A 100 -10.52 -17.47 12.77
CA LYS A 100 -10.13 -18.88 12.96
C LYS A 100 -10.45 -19.37 14.37
N GLU A 101 -10.07 -18.60 15.39
CA GLU A 101 -10.36 -18.91 16.79
C GLU A 101 -11.87 -18.96 17.05
N ARG A 102 -12.62 -18.04 16.45
CA ARG A 102 -14.08 -18.05 16.54
C ARG A 102 -14.71 -19.28 15.88
N ALA A 103 -14.19 -19.74 14.75
CA ALA A 103 -14.64 -20.97 14.12
C ALA A 103 -14.37 -22.19 15.02
N ALA A 104 -13.20 -22.26 15.67
CA ALA A 104 -12.89 -23.29 16.64
C ALA A 104 -13.80 -23.23 17.87
N ALA A 105 -14.11 -22.02 18.37
CA ALA A 105 -15.03 -21.82 19.48
C ALA A 105 -16.46 -22.29 19.14
N LEU A 106 -16.94 -22.06 17.91
CA LEU A 106 -18.22 -22.59 17.46
C LEU A 106 -18.22 -24.13 17.45
N ALA A 107 -17.15 -24.74 16.94
CA ALA A 107 -17.03 -26.20 16.93
C ALA A 107 -17.05 -26.78 18.36
N ALA A 108 -16.32 -26.16 19.28
CA ALA A 108 -16.31 -26.54 20.69
C ALA A 108 -17.69 -26.38 21.36
N LEU A 109 -18.38 -25.27 21.11
CA LEU A 109 -19.75 -25.05 21.62
C LEU A 109 -20.74 -26.09 21.08
N ASN A 110 -20.65 -26.45 19.81
CA ASN A 110 -21.51 -27.49 19.24
C ASN A 110 -21.25 -28.85 19.87
N GLN A 111 -19.98 -29.18 20.13
CA GLN A 111 -19.62 -30.42 20.83
C GLN A 111 -20.11 -30.43 22.27
N GLU A 112 -19.86 -29.36 23.03
CA GLU A 112 -20.34 -29.23 24.42
C GLU A 112 -21.85 -29.32 24.51
N ARG A 113 -22.58 -28.72 23.55
CA ARG A 113 -24.04 -28.87 23.43
C ARG A 113 -24.45 -30.32 23.21
N ALA A 114 -23.76 -31.06 22.33
CA ALA A 114 -24.06 -32.48 22.08
C ALA A 114 -23.80 -33.33 23.32
N ASP A 115 -22.70 -33.06 24.04
CA ASP A 115 -22.35 -33.76 25.27
C ASP A 115 -23.34 -33.48 26.40
N MET A 116 -23.80 -32.22 26.56
CA MET A 116 -24.84 -31.88 27.54
C MET A 116 -26.19 -32.51 27.21
N LEU A 117 -26.55 -32.63 25.92
CA LEU A 117 -27.77 -33.33 25.53
C LEU A 117 -27.70 -34.81 25.92
N LYS A 118 -26.56 -35.46 25.65
CA LYS A 118 -26.34 -36.85 26.06
C LYS A 118 -26.35 -37.01 27.59
N ALA A 119 -25.66 -36.12 28.31
CA ALA A 119 -25.65 -36.12 29.77
C ALA A 119 -27.07 -35.94 30.36
N GLY A 120 -27.90 -35.12 29.71
CA GLY A 120 -29.31 -34.95 30.09
C GLY A 120 -30.12 -36.23 29.90
N GLU A 121 -29.92 -36.96 28.81
CA GLU A 121 -30.56 -38.27 28.59
C GLU A 121 -30.07 -39.32 29.61
N ASP A 122 -28.77 -39.39 29.86
CA ASP A 122 -28.18 -40.29 30.87
C ASP A 122 -28.72 -39.96 32.28
N LEU A 123 -28.88 -38.68 32.58
CA LEU A 123 -29.44 -38.21 33.86
C LEU A 123 -30.90 -38.65 34.00
N LYS A 124 -31.73 -38.51 32.97
CA LYS A 124 -33.14 -38.98 32.98
C LYS A 124 -33.23 -40.47 33.32
N VAL A 125 -32.30 -41.29 32.82
CA VAL A 125 -32.26 -42.74 33.09
C VAL A 125 -31.78 -43.03 34.52
N LYS A 126 -30.78 -42.29 35.02
CA LYS A 126 -30.17 -42.55 36.34
C LYS A 126 -30.98 -42.00 37.51
N LEU A 127 -31.63 -40.85 37.37
CA LEU A 127 -32.34 -40.18 38.46
C LEU A 127 -33.35 -41.07 39.21
N PRO A 128 -34.17 -41.91 38.55
CA PRO A 128 -35.11 -42.80 39.25
C PRO A 128 -34.43 -43.94 40.03
N THR A 129 -33.15 -44.20 39.80
CA THR A 129 -32.41 -45.35 40.34
C THR A 129 -31.52 -45.01 41.54
N VAL A 130 -31.34 -43.72 41.81
CA VAL A 130 -30.47 -43.22 42.88
C VAL A 130 -31.28 -42.63 44.03
N LYS A 131 -30.64 -42.44 45.19
CA LYS A 131 -31.27 -41.77 46.34
C LYS A 131 -31.42 -40.28 46.07
N LYS A 132 -32.35 -39.64 46.79
CA LYS A 132 -32.68 -38.22 46.63
C LYS A 132 -31.44 -37.31 46.76
N GLU A 133 -30.59 -37.57 47.75
CA GLU A 133 -29.41 -36.75 48.02
C GLU A 133 -28.40 -36.82 46.85
N GLU A 134 -28.25 -38.00 46.25
CA GLU A 134 -27.40 -38.21 45.08
C GLU A 134 -28.02 -37.58 43.81
N ALA A 135 -29.33 -37.69 43.64
CA ALA A 135 -30.07 -37.03 42.57
C ALA A 135 -29.89 -35.50 42.59
N GLU A 136 -29.99 -34.89 43.77
CA GLU A 136 -29.79 -33.44 43.95
C GLU A 136 -28.39 -33.00 43.54
N VAL A 137 -27.36 -33.77 43.89
CA VAL A 137 -25.96 -33.50 43.48
C VAL A 137 -25.80 -33.61 41.96
N MET A 138 -26.38 -34.65 41.33
CA MET A 138 -26.29 -34.82 39.88
C MET A 138 -27.02 -33.70 39.12
N ILE A 139 -28.20 -33.29 39.58
CA ILE A 139 -28.96 -32.17 39.00
C ILE A 139 -28.19 -30.85 39.16
N ALA A 140 -27.62 -30.60 40.34
CA ALA A 140 -26.83 -29.39 40.58
C ALA A 140 -25.59 -29.33 39.67
N ALA A 141 -24.89 -30.45 39.48
CA ALA A 141 -23.75 -30.54 38.57
C ALA A 141 -24.15 -30.27 37.11
N TYR A 142 -25.26 -30.85 36.66
CA TYR A 142 -25.79 -30.61 35.31
C TYR A 142 -26.17 -29.13 35.09
N ASN A 143 -26.87 -28.54 36.06
CA ASN A 143 -27.26 -27.13 35.99
C ASN A 143 -26.04 -26.19 36.00
N ALA A 144 -24.99 -26.52 36.76
CA ALA A 144 -23.75 -25.76 36.76
C ALA A 144 -23.04 -25.83 35.39
N GLN A 145 -23.05 -26.99 34.73
CA GLN A 145 -22.54 -27.12 33.37
C GLN A 145 -23.35 -26.30 32.37
N ALA A 146 -24.69 -26.35 32.45
CA ALA A 146 -25.57 -25.56 31.59
C ALA A 146 -25.31 -24.05 31.75
N ALA A 147 -25.20 -23.55 33.00
CA ALA A 147 -24.89 -22.15 33.25
C ALA A 147 -23.51 -21.74 32.69
N ALA A 148 -22.50 -22.62 32.80
CA ALA A 148 -21.18 -22.37 32.22
C ALA A 148 -21.23 -22.35 30.67
N PHE A 149 -22.02 -23.22 30.07
CA PHE A 149 -22.26 -23.23 28.63
C PHE A 149 -22.91 -21.93 28.16
N ASP A 150 -23.94 -21.44 28.86
CA ASP A 150 -24.63 -20.19 28.51
C ASP A 150 -23.68 -18.99 28.50
N VAL A 151 -22.77 -18.88 29.48
CA VAL A 151 -21.74 -17.83 29.51
C VAL A 151 -20.81 -17.89 28.29
N LYS A 152 -20.40 -19.09 27.88
CA LYS A 152 -19.56 -19.28 26.68
C LYS A 152 -20.33 -18.92 25.40
N ALA A 153 -21.60 -19.34 25.31
CA ALA A 153 -22.47 -19.03 24.18
C ALA A 153 -22.69 -17.51 24.03
N ASP A 154 -22.93 -16.80 25.13
CA ASP A 154 -23.05 -15.33 25.15
C ASP A 154 -21.76 -14.65 24.70
N THR A 155 -20.61 -15.14 25.16
CA THR A 155 -19.30 -14.63 24.76
C THR A 155 -19.08 -14.81 23.25
N TYR A 156 -19.40 -16.00 22.73
CA TYR A 156 -19.33 -16.29 21.30
C TYR A 156 -20.28 -15.40 20.48
N ASN A 157 -21.51 -15.18 20.94
CA ASN A 157 -22.47 -14.32 20.26
C ASN A 157 -21.97 -12.88 20.18
N LYS A 158 -21.44 -12.34 21.27
CA LYS A 158 -20.84 -10.98 21.32
C LYS A 158 -19.62 -10.84 20.42
N SER A 159 -18.80 -11.89 20.29
CA SER A 159 -17.60 -11.86 19.43
C SER A 159 -17.93 -11.56 17.95
N GLY A 160 -19.12 -11.94 17.47
CA GLY A 160 -19.55 -11.65 16.09
C GLY A 160 -19.71 -10.15 15.83
N GLY A 161 -20.22 -9.39 16.81
CA GLY A 161 -20.33 -7.93 16.73
C GLY A 161 -18.96 -7.27 16.66
N ALA A 162 -18.04 -7.68 17.54
CA ALA A 162 -16.68 -7.14 17.57
C ALA A 162 -15.91 -7.39 16.26
N ILE A 163 -16.03 -8.58 15.65
CA ILE A 163 -15.42 -8.88 14.35
C ILE A 163 -16.00 -7.99 13.25
N LYS A 164 -17.31 -7.77 13.24
CA LYS A 164 -17.97 -6.91 12.26
C LYS A 164 -17.47 -5.46 12.37
N GLU A 165 -17.36 -4.93 13.59
CA GLU A 165 -16.84 -3.59 13.85
C GLU A 165 -15.37 -3.45 13.42
N GLN A 166 -14.52 -4.42 13.76
CA GLN A 166 -13.12 -4.43 13.33
C GLN A 166 -12.98 -4.51 11.81
N THR A 167 -13.82 -5.31 11.16
CA THR A 167 -13.84 -5.43 9.69
C THR A 167 -14.21 -4.10 9.05
N ALA A 168 -15.30 -3.46 9.49
CA ALA A 168 -15.74 -2.17 8.98
C ALA A 168 -14.69 -1.06 9.21
N ALA A 169 -14.08 -1.01 10.40
CA ALA A 169 -13.02 -0.06 10.70
C ALA A 169 -11.80 -0.26 9.78
N ARG A 170 -11.42 -1.51 9.50
CA ARG A 170 -10.34 -1.82 8.57
C ARG A 170 -10.68 -1.41 7.14
N GLU A 171 -11.91 -1.66 6.67
CA GLU A 171 -12.36 -1.24 5.33
C GLU A 171 -12.22 0.28 5.13
N VAL A 172 -12.66 1.08 6.11
CA VAL A 172 -12.48 2.55 6.08
C VAL A 172 -11.01 2.95 5.96
N ARG A 173 -10.11 2.28 6.68
CA ARG A 173 -8.66 2.55 6.58
C ARG A 173 -8.10 2.15 5.22
N VAL A 174 -8.52 1.01 4.67
CA VAL A 174 -8.11 0.57 3.31
C VAL A 174 -8.55 1.59 2.26
N ASP A 175 -9.78 2.08 2.33
CA ASP A 175 -10.28 3.09 1.40
C ASP A 175 -9.47 4.39 1.48
N LYS A 176 -9.21 4.88 2.71
CA LYS A 176 -8.36 6.04 2.93
C LYS A 176 -6.93 5.82 2.42
N TYR A 177 -6.36 4.65 2.67
CA TYR A 177 -5.03 4.29 2.18
C TYR A 177 -4.99 4.30 0.65
N ASN A 178 -6.02 3.76 -0.01
CA ASN A 178 -6.14 3.72 -1.47
C ASN A 178 -6.29 5.12 -2.07
N GLN A 179 -7.16 5.96 -1.52
CA GLN A 179 -7.31 7.36 -1.96
C GLN A 179 -6.01 8.16 -1.83
N GLY A 180 -5.27 7.96 -0.73
CA GLY A 180 -3.98 8.61 -0.50
C GLY A 180 -2.89 8.21 -1.50
N LYS A 181 -3.00 7.03 -2.13
CA LYS A 181 -2.06 6.57 -3.16
C LYS A 181 -2.11 7.47 -4.39
N ASP A 182 -3.31 7.67 -4.93
CA ASP A 182 -3.49 8.40 -6.19
C ASP A 182 -3.13 9.87 -6.00
N ALA A 183 -3.49 10.46 -4.85
CA ALA A 183 -3.09 11.82 -4.48
C ALA A 183 -1.56 11.98 -4.40
N LEU A 184 -0.85 11.01 -3.82
CA LEU A 184 0.61 11.07 -3.69
C LEU A 184 1.32 10.89 -5.04
N VAL A 185 0.78 10.04 -5.93
CA VAL A 185 1.28 9.89 -7.30
C VAL A 185 1.12 11.20 -8.06
N ALA A 186 -0.07 11.81 -8.04
CA ALA A 186 -0.32 13.09 -8.70
C ALA A 186 0.59 14.21 -8.15
N ARG A 187 0.82 14.23 -6.83
CA ARG A 187 1.74 15.17 -6.16
C ARG A 187 3.19 14.97 -6.64
N ALA A 188 3.65 13.73 -6.71
CA ALA A 188 5.00 13.40 -7.19
C ALA A 188 5.19 13.78 -8.67
N GLU A 189 4.20 13.53 -9.53
CA GLU A 189 4.26 13.96 -10.93
C GLU A 189 4.30 15.48 -11.08
N ALA A 190 3.49 16.20 -10.30
CA ALA A 190 3.52 17.67 -10.29
C ALA A 190 4.87 18.21 -9.82
N HIS A 191 5.43 17.63 -8.77
CA HIS A 191 6.77 17.96 -8.29
C HIS A 191 7.84 17.69 -9.35
N ASN A 192 7.80 16.53 -10.02
CA ASN A 192 8.74 16.22 -11.11
C ASN A 192 8.66 17.26 -12.24
N ARG A 193 7.45 17.66 -12.66
CA ARG A 193 7.29 18.74 -13.65
C ARG A 193 7.89 20.08 -13.17
N SER A 194 7.73 20.41 -11.89
CA SER A 194 8.33 21.61 -11.28
C SER A 194 9.86 21.55 -11.28
N VAL A 195 10.43 20.39 -10.98
CA VAL A 195 11.88 20.16 -11.01
C VAL A 195 12.41 20.26 -12.43
N GLU A 196 11.76 19.65 -13.42
CA GLU A 196 12.19 19.72 -14.83
C GLU A 196 12.07 21.14 -15.38
N ALA A 197 11.01 21.87 -15.02
CA ALA A 197 10.87 23.28 -15.37
C ALA A 197 11.98 24.13 -14.74
N TRP A 198 12.34 23.87 -13.48
CA TRP A 198 13.46 24.53 -12.84
C TRP A 198 14.80 24.19 -13.52
N LYS A 199 15.06 22.91 -13.83
CA LYS A 199 16.29 22.52 -14.53
C LYS A 199 16.45 23.27 -15.86
N THR A 200 15.38 23.26 -16.65
CA THR A 200 15.34 23.91 -17.98
C THR A 200 15.56 25.42 -17.88
N ASN A 201 14.94 26.08 -16.90
CA ASN A 201 14.91 27.55 -16.82
C ASN A 201 15.92 28.16 -15.85
N CYS A 202 16.60 27.35 -15.04
CA CYS A 202 17.45 27.83 -13.95
C CYS A 202 18.79 27.10 -13.88
N ALA A 203 18.80 25.77 -13.78
CA ALA A 203 19.99 25.01 -13.36
C ALA A 203 21.20 25.23 -14.27
N ASP A 204 20.98 25.29 -15.59
CA ASP A 204 22.05 25.44 -16.59
C ASP A 204 22.24 26.89 -17.06
N ARG A 205 21.51 27.86 -16.48
CA ARG A 205 21.62 29.28 -16.86
C ARG A 205 22.74 29.95 -16.08
N ARG A 206 23.58 30.68 -16.83
CA ARG A 206 24.65 31.50 -16.26
C ARG A 206 24.06 32.71 -15.53
N TYR A 207 24.64 33.07 -14.40
CA TYR A 207 24.31 34.26 -13.61
C TYR A 207 25.59 34.94 -13.12
N ASP A 208 25.46 36.14 -12.55
CA ASP A 208 26.56 36.84 -11.88
C ASP A 208 26.67 36.40 -10.41
N GLU A 209 27.85 35.95 -9.99
CA GLU A 209 28.10 35.53 -8.60
C GLU A 209 27.89 36.69 -7.60
N ALA A 210 28.10 37.94 -8.02
CA ALA A 210 27.81 39.10 -7.19
C ALA A 210 26.30 39.24 -6.90
N ASP A 211 25.45 38.89 -7.86
CA ASP A 211 23.99 38.87 -7.69
C ASP A 211 23.58 37.75 -6.74
N GLU A 212 24.19 36.57 -6.82
CA GLU A 212 23.94 35.47 -5.89
C GLU A 212 24.30 35.85 -4.45
N ILE A 213 25.48 36.44 -4.24
CA ILE A 213 25.93 36.92 -2.93
C ILE A 213 24.98 37.99 -2.39
N ALA A 214 24.56 38.94 -3.23
CA ALA A 214 23.60 39.98 -2.84
C ALA A 214 22.26 39.38 -2.40
N ILE A 215 21.72 38.42 -3.17
CA ILE A 215 20.46 37.74 -2.84
C ILE A 215 20.59 36.97 -1.52
N LYS A 216 21.67 36.20 -1.32
CA LYS A 216 21.92 35.47 -0.07
C LYS A 216 22.09 36.39 1.13
N ALA A 217 22.59 37.61 0.92
CA ALA A 217 22.68 38.65 1.94
C ALA A 217 21.37 39.42 2.17
N GLY A 218 20.27 39.06 1.48
CA GLY A 218 18.95 39.68 1.63
C GLY A 218 18.76 40.99 0.85
N LYS A 219 19.57 41.24 -0.19
CA LYS A 219 19.54 42.45 -1.03
C LYS A 219 18.88 42.22 -2.39
#